data_AF-A8QHI7-F1
#
_entry.id   AF-A8QHI7-F1
#
_cell.length_a   1.000
_cell.length_b   1.000
_cell.length_c   1.000
_cell.angle_alpha   90.00
_cell.angle_beta   90.00
_cell.angle_gamma   90.00
#
_symmetry.space_group_name_H-M   'P 1'
#
loop_
_entity.id
_entity.type
_entity.pdbx_description
1 polymer ?
#
loop_
_entity_poly.entity_id
_entity_poly.type
_entity_poly.pdbx_seq_one_letter_code
_entity_poly.pdbx_strand_id
1 'polypeptide(L)' 'TGGESGSGDTAAAASTTIPTRQYLDQTVVPILLQALGALAKERPPNPIEYLANYLLKEKDRFSTSFNQQQQQNESSH' A
#
# COMPACT_ATOMS: atom_id res chain seq x y z
N THR A 1 -21.50 -41.52 30.05
CA THR A 1 -20.61 -41.50 28.86
C THR A 1 -20.59 -40.06 28.37
N GLY A 2 -19.79 -39.21 29.03
CA GLY A 2 -18.46 -38.76 28.60
C GLY A 2 -18.67 -37.36 27.98
N GLY A 3 -18.28 -36.23 28.59
CA GLY A 3 -16.90 -35.80 28.85
C GLY A 3 -16.23 -35.47 27.50
N GLU A 4 -15.70 -34.30 27.17
CA GLU A 4 -15.15 -33.16 27.90
C GLU A 4 -14.88 -32.02 26.90
N SER A 5 -14.83 -30.77 27.40
CA SER A 5 -13.77 -29.76 27.16
C SER A 5 -13.23 -29.57 25.73
N GLY A 6 -13.29 -28.39 25.11
CA GLY A 6 -12.84 -27.10 25.64
C GLY A 6 -11.51 -26.72 24.98
N SER A 7 -11.50 -25.61 24.22
CA SER A 7 -10.35 -24.76 23.81
C SER A 7 -10.81 -23.97 22.56
N GLY A 8 -10.94 -22.64 22.54
CA GLY A 8 -10.15 -21.66 23.26
C GLY A 8 -8.78 -21.51 22.60
N ASP A 9 -8.75 -20.98 21.37
CA ASP A 9 -7.68 -20.17 20.75
C ASP A 9 -8.03 -20.02 19.25
N THR A 10 -8.51 -18.88 18.74
CA THR A 10 -7.60 -17.85 18.20
C THR A 10 -8.27 -16.47 18.30
N ALA A 11 -8.20 -15.87 19.48
CA ALA A 11 -8.33 -14.43 19.65
C ALA A 11 -6.92 -13.83 19.70
N ALA A 12 -6.16 -13.96 18.60
CA ALA A 12 -4.81 -13.38 18.41
C ALA A 12 -4.45 -13.58 16.92
N ALA A 13 -4.55 -12.64 16.00
CA ALA A 13 -4.23 -11.23 16.09
C ALA A 13 -5.16 -10.46 15.16
N ALA A 14 -5.92 -9.53 15.73
CA ALA A 14 -6.40 -8.37 15.00
C ALA A 14 -5.20 -7.44 14.72
N SER A 15 -4.18 -7.94 14.02
CA SER A 15 -3.29 -7.07 13.29
C SER A 15 -4.16 -6.49 12.19
N THR A 16 -4.43 -5.20 12.28
CA THR A 16 -5.13 -4.38 11.28
C THR A 16 -4.31 -4.33 9.98
N THR A 17 -4.02 -5.50 9.40
CA THR A 17 -3.30 -5.62 8.15
C THR A 17 -4.27 -5.21 7.07
N ILE A 18 -4.14 -3.96 6.64
CA ILE A 18 -4.76 -3.48 5.41
C ILE A 18 -4.50 -4.56 4.35
N PRO A 19 -5.53 -5.09 3.66
CA PRO A 19 -5.34 -6.10 2.64
C PRO A 19 -4.25 -5.66 1.65
N THR A 20 -3.35 -6.55 1.26
CA THR A 20 -2.16 -6.23 0.46
C THR A 20 -2.47 -5.33 -0.74
N ARG A 21 -3.57 -5.62 -1.44
CA ARG A 21 -4.03 -4.82 -2.58
C ARG A 21 -4.28 -3.36 -2.19
N GLN A 22 -4.96 -3.13 -1.07
CA GLN A 22 -5.30 -1.81 -0.61
C GLN A 22 -4.07 -1.04 -0.09
N TYR A 23 -3.11 -1.73 0.53
CA TYR A 23 -1.81 -1.12 0.85
C TYR A 23 -1.10 -0.63 -0.41
N LEU A 24 -1.04 -1.46 -1.47
CA LEU A 24 -0.41 -1.07 -2.73
C LEU A 24 -1.17 0.07 -3.42
N ASP A 25 -2.50 -0.01 -3.46
CA ASP A 25 -3.38 1.00 -4.06
C ASP A 25 -3.22 2.38 -3.39
N GLN A 26 -2.97 2.42 -2.08
CA GLN A 26 -2.81 3.66 -1.32
C GLN A 26 -1.37 4.20 -1.28
N THR A 27 -0.37 3.35 -1.47
CA THR A 27 1.05 3.75 -1.32
C THR A 27 1.73 4.02 -2.65
N VAL A 28 1.70 3.05 -3.57
CA VAL A 28 2.61 3.04 -4.73
C VAL A 28 1.89 2.99 -6.08
N VAL A 29 0.65 2.50 -6.14
CA VAL A 29 -0.08 2.38 -7.42
C VAL A 29 -0.30 3.73 -8.12
N PRO A 30 -0.67 4.85 -7.44
CA PRO A 30 -0.92 6.11 -8.13
C PRO A 30 0.33 6.65 -8.84
N ILE A 31 1.48 6.61 -8.16
CA ILE A 31 2.75 7.06 -8.73
C ILE A 31 3.23 6.12 -9.85
N LEU A 32 3.03 4.80 -9.70
CA LEU A 32 3.36 3.82 -10.73
C LEU A 32 2.54 4.03 -12.00
N LEU A 33 1.22 4.26 -11.89
CA LEU A 33 0.37 4.51 -13.05
C LEU A 33 0.80 5.77 -13.81
N GLN A 34 1.14 6.84 -13.08
CA GLN A 34 1.60 8.08 -13.70
C GLN A 34 2.96 7.89 -14.40
N ALA A 35 3.90 7.20 -13.74
CA ALA A 35 5.22 6.91 -14.27
C ALA A 35 5.16 6.01 -15.51
N LEU A 36 4.31 4.98 -15.50
CA LEU A 36 4.07 4.10 -16.65
C LEU A 36 3.43 4.86 -17.83
N GLY A 37 2.55 5.82 -17.55
CA GLY A 37 1.96 6.69 -18.57
C GLY A 37 3.01 7.58 -19.26
N ALA A 38 3.95 8.14 -18.50
CA ALA A 38 5.07 8.91 -19.04
C ALA A 38 6.03 8.03 -19.84
N LEU A 39 6.39 6.87 -19.29
CA LEU A 39 7.25 5.87 -19.93
C LEU A 39 6.69 5.42 -21.29
N ALA A 40 5.39 5.14 -21.37
CA ALA A 40 4.73 4.69 -22.60
C ALA A 40 4.72 5.76 -23.70
N LYS A 41 4.70 7.05 -23.32
CA LYS A 41 4.75 8.19 -24.24
C LYS A 41 6.16 8.46 -24.74
N GLU A 42 7.15 8.52 -23.85
CA GLU A 42 8.52 8.89 -24.20
C GLU A 42 9.32 7.73 -24.80
N ARG A 43 9.01 6.48 -24.42
CA ARG A 43 9.72 5.25 -24.82
C ARG A 43 11.25 5.40 -24.79
N PRO A 44 11.81 5.75 -23.63
CA PRO A 44 13.25 5.92 -23.49
C PRO A 44 14.00 4.60 -23.71
N PRO A 45 15.30 4.67 -24.09
CA PRO A 45 16.12 3.47 -24.35
C PRO A 45 16.28 2.58 -23.10
N ASN A 46 16.28 3.17 -21.90
CA ASN A 46 16.39 2.47 -20.62
C ASN A 46 15.10 2.64 -19.80
N PRO A 47 14.07 1.80 -20.02
CA PRO A 47 12.76 2.01 -19.41
C PRO A 47 12.75 1.83 -17.89
N ILE A 48 13.55 0.88 -17.37
CA ILE A 48 13.64 0.61 -15.93
C ILE A 48 14.27 1.79 -15.19
N GLU A 49 15.37 2.32 -15.73
CA GLU A 49 16.09 3.46 -15.14
C GLU A 49 15.24 4.73 -15.17
N TYR A 50 14.53 4.97 -16.27
CA TYR A 50 13.57 6.07 -16.35
C TYR A 50 12.48 5.95 -15.29
N LEU A 51 11.88 4.77 -15.15
CA LEU A 51 10.82 4.52 -14.17
C LEU A 51 11.32 4.75 -12.73
N ALA A 52 12.49 4.20 -12.38
CA ALA A 52 13.08 4.37 -11.05
C ALA A 52 13.35 5.85 -10.75
N ASN A 53 13.95 6.59 -11.69
CA ASN A 53 14.20 8.02 -11.54
C ASN A 53 12.90 8.82 -11.40
N TYR A 54 11.85 8.46 -12.15
CA TYR A 54 10.54 9.09 -12.03
C TYR A 54 9.96 8.91 -10.62
N LEU A 55 10.00 7.67 -10.11
CA LEU A 55 9.51 7.37 -8.76
C LEU A 55 10.28 8.17 -7.70
N LEU A 56 11.61 8.22 -7.77
CA LEU A 56 12.44 8.96 -6.81
C LEU A 56 12.22 10.47 -6.84
N LYS A 57 12.03 11.04 -8.03
CA LYS A 57 11.77 12.48 -8.22
C LYS A 57 10.40 12.88 -7.67
N GLU A 58 9.42 12.00 -7.79
CA GLU A 58 8.01 12.31 -7.56
C GLU A 58 7.51 11.75 -6.22
N LYS A 59 8.32 10.96 -5.50
CA LYS A 59 7.97 10.28 -4.23
C LYS A 59 7.34 11.20 -3.18
N ASP A 60 7.84 12.43 -3.04
CA ASP A 60 7.40 13.36 -1.98
C ASP A 60 5.99 13.92 -2.27
N ARG A 61 5.67 14.08 -3.55
CA ARG A 61 4.33 14.52 -4.00
C ARG A 61 3.27 13.46 -3.75
N PHE A 62 3.63 12.17 -3.78
CA PHE A 62 2.70 11.06 -3.58
C PHE A 62 2.70 10.50 -2.15
N SER A 63 3.76 10.70 -1.36
CA SER A 63 3.87 10.22 0.03
C SER A 63 2.92 10.95 1.01
N THR A 64 2.63 12.23 0.74
CA THR A 64 1.80 13.07 1.62
C THR A 64 0.37 12.55 1.74
N SER A 65 -0.16 11.93 0.67
CA SER A 65 -1.55 11.47 0.59
C SER A 65 -1.87 10.28 1.51
N PHE A 66 -0.88 9.43 1.78
CA PHE A 66 -1.07 8.20 2.58
C PHE A 66 -1.16 8.50 4.09
N ASN A 67 -0.32 9.41 4.60
CA ASN A 67 -0.25 9.72 6.03
C ASN A 67 -1.52 10.40 6.56
N GLN A 68 -2.30 11.06 5.69
CA GLN A 68 -3.51 11.78 6.10
C GLN A 68 -4.71 10.84 6.33
N GLN A 69 -4.73 9.67 5.69
CA GLN A 69 -5.84 8.73 5.83
C GLN A 69 -5.74 7.86 7.09
N GLN A 70 -4.53 7.59 7.58
CA GLN A 70 -4.35 6.88 8.86
C GLN A 70 -4.80 7.71 10.07
N GLN A 71 -4.51 9.02 10.10
CA GLN A 71 -4.89 9.89 11.22
C GLN A 71 -6.41 10.06 11.38
N GLN A 72 -7.18 10.01 10.30
CA GLN A 72 -8.64 10.09 10.38
C GLN A 72 -9.27 8.79 10.91
N ASN A 73 -8.63 7.64 10.71
CA ASN A 73 -9.16 6.36 11.16
C ASN A 73 -8.94 6.11 12.67
N GLU A 74 -7.99 6.82 13.29
CA GLU A 74 -7.77 6.82 14.75
C GLU A 74 -8.67 7.82 15.50
N SER A 75 -9.23 8.81 14.81
CA SER A 75 -10.06 9.86 15.45
C SER A 75 -11.52 9.48 15.65
N SER A 76 -11.90 8.24 15.32
CA SER A 76 -13.30 7.77 15.32
C SER A 76 -13.57 6.63 16.31
N HIS A 77 -12.68 6.40 17.29
CA HIS A 77 -12.90 5.56 18.47
C HIS A 77 -12.65 6.34 19.76
#